data_AF-A0A7J3XZH8-F1
#
_entry.id   AF-A0A7J3XZH8-F1
#
_cell.length_a   1.000
_cell.length_b   1.000
_cell.length_c   1.000
_cell.angle_alpha   90.00
_cell.angle_beta   90.00
_cell.angle_gamma   90.00
#
_symmetry.space_group_name_H-M   'P 1'
#
loop_
_entity.id
_entity.type
_entity.pdbx_description
1 polymer ?
#
loop_
_entity_poly.entity_id
_entity_poly.type
_entity_poly.pdbx_seq_one_letter_code
_entity_poly.pdbx_strand_id
1 'polypeptide(L)'
;MDMTDELLGDIIEEVIEEYYEDKINIEDEYEDVLNYIVRRLVKKAGRKNKGEKYLKILERLRNKTPVAKLVISYLVSEYIRERDSGSLETPSSGEEYI
;
A
#
# COMPACT_ATOMS: atom_id res chain seq x y z
N MET A 1 -12.46 -7.85 -2.07
CA MET A 1 -11.09 -7.83 -1.55
C MET A 1 -10.17 -7.55 -2.72
N ASP A 2 -9.38 -6.48 -2.62
CA ASP A 2 -8.38 -6.08 -3.61
C ASP A 2 -7.28 -7.16 -3.71
N MET A 3 -6.77 -7.47 -4.90
CA MET A 3 -5.65 -8.41 -5.08
C MET A 3 -4.40 -8.02 -4.26
N THR A 4 -4.29 -6.73 -3.94
CA THR A 4 -3.23 -6.18 -3.10
C THR A 4 -3.34 -6.68 -1.67
N ASP A 5 -4.55 -6.67 -1.14
CA ASP A 5 -4.88 -7.22 0.19
C ASP A 5 -4.62 -8.73 0.21
N GLU A 6 -5.07 -9.44 -0.83
CA GLU A 6 -4.84 -10.89 -0.95
C GLU A 6 -3.35 -11.26 -0.99
N LEU A 7 -2.52 -10.48 -1.67
CA LEU A 7 -1.11 -10.82 -1.90
C LEU A 7 -0.16 -10.23 -0.86
N LEU A 8 -0.49 -9.08 -0.26
CA LEU A 8 0.41 -8.33 0.61
C LEU A 8 -0.21 -7.94 1.95
N GLY A 9 -1.49 -8.22 2.19
CA GLY A 9 -2.21 -7.78 3.40
C GLY A 9 -1.54 -8.26 4.69
N ASP A 10 -1.18 -9.54 4.75
CA ASP A 10 -0.41 -10.11 5.88
C ASP A 10 0.92 -9.38 6.14
N ILE A 11 1.64 -9.00 5.08
CA ILE A 11 2.89 -8.25 5.17
C ILE A 11 2.63 -6.80 5.62
N ILE A 12 1.51 -6.20 5.21
CA ILE A 12 1.11 -4.85 5.61
C ILE A 12 0.77 -4.82 7.09
N GLU A 13 -0.09 -5.73 7.54
CA GLU A 13 -0.46 -5.89 8.95
C GLU A 13 0.78 -6.12 9.81
N GLU A 14 1.62 -7.11 9.44
CA GLU A 14 2.85 -7.43 10.17
C GLU A 14 3.78 -6.21 10.29
N VAL A 15 3.94 -5.42 9.23
CA VAL A 15 4.76 -4.20 9.28
C VAL A 15 4.17 -3.12 10.17
N ILE A 16 2.84 -2.96 10.16
CA ILE A 16 2.18 -1.96 11.02
C ILE A 16 2.32 -2.38 12.48
N GLU A 17 1.98 -3.63 12.80
CA GLU A 17 2.08 -4.16 14.17
C GLU A 17 3.52 -4.12 14.70
N GLU A 18 4.52 -4.51 13.89
CA GLU A 18 5.91 -4.55 14.34
C GLU A 18 6.53 -3.16 14.55
N TYR A 19 6.17 -2.17 13.74
CA TYR A 19 6.92 -0.89 13.67
C TYR A 19 6.10 0.38 13.88
N TYR A 20 4.77 0.32 13.74
CA TYR A 20 3.92 1.51 13.66
C TYR A 20 2.59 1.39 14.43
N GLU A 21 2.46 0.42 15.35
CA GLU A 21 1.27 0.21 16.18
C GLU A 21 0.92 1.48 16.99
N ASP A 22 1.91 2.30 17.37
CA ASP A 22 1.70 3.57 18.08
C ASP A 22 1.24 4.73 17.18
N LYS A 23 1.23 4.54 15.86
CA LYS A 23 0.92 5.57 14.85
C LYS A 23 -0.30 5.26 14.00
N ILE A 24 -0.67 3.99 13.90
CA ILE A 24 -1.72 3.50 13.02
C ILE A 24 -2.60 2.56 13.84
N ASN A 25 -3.90 2.90 13.94
CA ASN A 25 -4.88 1.94 14.42
C ASN A 25 -5.32 1.05 13.25
N ILE A 26 -4.86 -0.21 13.20
CA ILE A 26 -5.19 -1.13 12.10
C ILE A 26 -6.71 -1.28 11.91
N GLU A 27 -7.49 -1.36 13.00
CA GLU A 27 -8.94 -1.55 12.90
C GLU A 27 -9.64 -0.39 12.16
N ASP A 28 -9.11 0.83 12.30
CA ASP A 28 -9.70 2.03 11.73
C ASP A 28 -9.06 2.45 10.41
N GLU A 29 -7.75 2.24 10.25
CA GLU A 29 -6.92 2.87 9.21
C GLU A 29 -6.36 1.89 8.19
N TYR A 30 -6.57 0.57 8.34
CA TYR A 30 -6.01 -0.43 7.42
C TYR A 30 -6.40 -0.16 5.97
N GLU A 31 -7.68 0.13 5.71
CA GLU A 31 -8.19 0.39 4.37
C GLU A 31 -7.54 1.64 3.75
N ASP A 32 -7.27 2.68 4.54
CA ASP A 32 -6.59 3.89 4.07
C ASP A 32 -5.12 3.63 3.71
N VAL A 33 -4.43 2.84 4.54
CA VAL A 33 -3.04 2.41 4.28
C VAL A 33 -2.97 1.55 3.03
N LEU A 34 -3.87 0.57 2.91
CA LEU A 34 -3.97 -0.31 1.74
C LEU A 34 -4.19 0.52 0.47
N ASN A 35 -5.19 1.41 0.47
CA ASN A 35 -5.48 2.30 -0.65
C ASN A 35 -4.29 3.19 -1.01
N TYR A 36 -3.57 3.71 -0.02
CA TYR A 36 -2.35 4.49 -0.25
C TYR A 36 -1.28 3.66 -0.97
N ILE A 37 -1.04 2.43 -0.50
CA ILE A 37 -0.07 1.48 -1.09
C ILE A 37 -0.44 1.16 -2.53
N VAL A 38 -1.72 0.82 -2.79
CA VAL A 38 -2.26 0.55 -4.12
C VAL A 38 -1.94 1.70 -5.05
N ARG A 39 -2.33 2.93 -4.69
CA ARG A 39 -2.09 4.13 -5.53
C ARG A 39 -0.62 4.31 -5.88
N ARG A 40 0.27 4.14 -4.92
CA ARG A 40 1.72 4.33 -5.11
C ARG A 40 2.31 3.26 -6.03
N LEU A 41 1.93 2.00 -5.86
CA LEU A 41 2.40 0.90 -6.70
C LEU A 41 1.81 0.97 -8.11
N VAL A 42 0.53 1.31 -8.22
CA VAL A 42 -0.17 1.52 -9.49
C VAL A 42 0.44 2.68 -10.29
N LYS A 43 0.79 3.79 -9.63
CA LYS A 43 1.49 4.93 -10.26
C LYS A 43 2.84 4.49 -10.84
N LYS A 44 3.56 3.57 -10.17
CA LYS A 44 4.81 2.98 -10.68
C LYS A 44 4.62 2.04 -11.88
N ALA A 45 3.47 1.36 -11.99
CA ALA A 45 3.18 0.46 -13.13
C ALA A 45 3.05 1.20 -14.47
N GLY A 46 2.75 2.51 -14.44
CA GLY A 46 2.61 3.36 -15.62
C GLY A 46 1.29 3.15 -16.39
N ARG A 47 1.15 3.82 -17.55
CA ARG A 47 -0.12 3.89 -18.28
C ARG A 47 -0.46 2.68 -19.17
N LYS A 48 0.55 2.00 -19.75
CA LYS A 48 0.35 0.87 -20.67
C LYS A 48 0.50 -0.47 -19.93
N ASN A 49 -0.48 -1.37 -20.10
CA ASN A 49 -0.61 -2.67 -19.43
C ASN A 49 -0.58 -2.55 -17.89
N LYS A 50 -1.31 -1.55 -17.37
CA LYS A 50 -1.31 -1.14 -15.96
C LYS A 50 -1.65 -2.31 -15.01
N GLY A 51 -2.75 -3.04 -15.27
CA GLY A 51 -3.17 -4.18 -14.45
C GLY A 51 -2.17 -5.34 -14.42
N GLU A 52 -1.70 -5.80 -15.59
CA GLU A 52 -0.72 -6.90 -15.67
C GLU A 52 0.62 -6.56 -15.01
N LYS A 53 1.11 -5.33 -15.21
CA LYS A 53 2.34 -4.86 -14.55
C LYS A 53 2.16 -4.70 -13.06
N TYR A 54 0.98 -4.25 -12.63
CA TYR A 54 0.65 -4.12 -11.23
C TYR A 54 0.67 -5.49 -10.55
N LEU A 55 -0.03 -6.47 -11.11
CA LEU A 55 -0.01 -7.85 -10.60
C LEU A 55 1.42 -8.41 -10.53
N LYS A 56 2.23 -8.22 -11.57
CA LYS A 56 3.65 -8.63 -11.56
C LYS A 56 4.47 -7.95 -10.47
N ILE A 57 4.14 -6.73 -10.07
CA ILE A 57 4.79 -6.05 -8.95
C ILE A 57 4.39 -6.74 -7.65
N LEU A 58 3.10 -6.98 -7.44
CA LEU A 58 2.58 -7.66 -6.24
C LEU A 58 3.19 -9.05 -6.08
N GLU A 59 3.15 -9.87 -7.13
CA GLU A 59 3.74 -11.22 -7.14
C GLU A 59 5.25 -11.19 -6.83
N ARG A 60 5.99 -10.22 -7.36
CA ARG A 60 7.43 -10.08 -7.10
C ARG A 60 7.73 -9.71 -5.65
N LEU A 61 6.91 -8.83 -5.07
CA LEU A 61 7.02 -8.47 -3.66
C LEU A 61 6.70 -9.67 -2.78
N ARG A 62 5.57 -10.35 -3.04
CA ARG A 62 5.17 -11.56 -2.31
C ARG A 62 6.24 -12.65 -2.32
N ASN A 63 6.87 -12.87 -3.48
CA ASN A 63 7.94 -13.87 -3.61
C ASN A 63 9.26 -13.48 -2.90
N LYS A 64 9.41 -12.24 -2.44
CA LYS A 64 10.62 -11.72 -1.79
C LYS A 64 10.26 -10.99 -0.51
N THR A 65 9.75 -11.72 0.48
CA THR A 65 9.21 -11.18 1.74
C THR A 65 10.11 -10.12 2.41
N PRO A 66 11.45 -10.29 2.55
CA PRO A 66 12.28 -9.25 3.16
C PRO A 66 12.27 -7.93 2.36
N VAL A 67 12.23 -8.02 1.02
CA VAL A 67 12.12 -6.84 0.15
C VAL A 67 10.73 -6.24 0.24
N ALA A 68 9.68 -7.06 0.31
CA ALA A 68 8.33 -6.58 0.53
C ALA A 68 8.21 -5.80 1.84
N LYS A 69 8.66 -6.37 2.97
CA LYS A 69 8.67 -5.68 4.27
C LYS A 69 9.36 -4.31 4.20
N LEU A 70 10.51 -4.21 3.53
CA LEU A 70 11.21 -2.94 3.34
C LEU A 70 10.40 -1.93 2.51
N VAL A 71 9.83 -2.38 1.39
CA VAL A 71 9.02 -1.52 0.51
C VAL A 71 7.75 -1.06 1.22
N ILE A 72 7.06 -1.97 1.91
CA ILE A 72 5.84 -1.70 2.65
C ILE A 72 6.12 -0.77 3.83
N SER A 73 7.16 -1.03 4.63
CA SER A 73 7.57 -0.14 5.72
C SER A 73 7.87 1.28 5.23
N TYR A 74 8.54 1.42 4.08
CA TYR A 74 8.73 2.73 3.46
C TYR A 74 7.39 3.40 3.09
N LEU A 75 6.47 2.68 2.44
CA LEU A 75 5.18 3.23 2.03
C LEU A 75 4.30 3.62 3.23
N VAL A 76 4.26 2.79 4.27
CA VAL A 76 3.55 3.09 5.52
C VAL A 76 4.14 4.34 6.18
N SER A 77 5.47 4.47 6.21
CA SER A 77 6.12 5.68 6.72
C SER A 77 5.78 6.95 5.93
N GLU A 78 5.65 6.84 4.60
CA GLU A 78 5.23 7.97 3.75
C GLU A 78 3.75 8.31 3.97
N TYR A 79 2.89 7.31 4.14
CA TYR A 79 1.49 7.51 4.50
C TYR A 79 1.37 8.34 5.78
N ILE A 80 2.05 7.92 6.86
CA ILE A 80 2.05 8.64 8.14
C ILE A 80 2.52 10.08 7.95
N ARG A 81 3.63 10.28 7.23
CA ARG A 81 4.17 11.62 6.97
C ARG A 81 3.16 12.52 6.25
N GLU A 82 2.54 12.03 5.19
CA GLU A 82 1.60 12.80 4.37
C GLU A 82 0.28 13.06 5.09
N ARG A 83 -0.21 12.09 5.88
CA ARG A 83 -1.37 12.24 6.76
C ARG A 83 -1.12 13.34 7.79
N ASP A 84 0.00 13.27 8.50
CA ASP A 84 0.33 14.20 9.57
C ASP A 84 0.62 15.62 9.06
N SER A 85 1.12 15.77 7.82
CA SER A 85 1.29 17.07 7.17
C SER A 85 0.03 17.61 6.47
N GLY A 86 -1.06 16.84 6.43
CA GLY A 86 -2.29 17.20 5.71
C GLY A 86 -2.14 17.23 4.18
N SER A 87 -1.09 16.62 3.64
CA SER A 87 -0.82 16.56 2.19
C SER A 87 -1.28 15.24 1.56
N LEU A 88 -1.90 14.36 2.34
CA LEU A 88 -2.45 13.09 1.86
C LEU A 88 -3.47 13.38 0.75
N GLU A 89 -3.18 12.93 -0.47
CA GLU A 89 -4.08 13.10 -1.61
C GLU A 89 -5.40 12.37 -1.33
N THR A 90 -6.49 13.11 -1.12
CA THR A 90 -7.83 12.54 -1.08
C THR A 90 -8.23 12.11 -2.49
N PRO A 91 -8.84 10.92 -2.66
CA PRO A 91 -9.25 10.46 -3.97
C PRO A 91 -10.25 11.45 -4.58
N SER A 92 -9.98 11.90 -5.80
CA SER A 92 -11.02 12.48 -6.66
C SER A 92 -12.04 11.38 -6.95
N SER A 93 -13.32 11.68 -6.83
CA SER A 93 -14.47 10.75 -6.84
C SER A 93 -14.72 9.95 -8.14
N GLY A 94 -13.68 9.64 -8.93
CA GLY A 94 -13.80 8.94 -10.21
C GLY A 94 -12.64 8.00 -10.55
N GLU A 95 -11.68 7.76 -9.65
CA GLU A 95 -10.67 6.73 -9.85
C GLU A 95 -11.00 5.49 -9.00
N GLU A 96 -11.92 4.64 -9.49
CA GLU A 96 -11.94 3.23 -9.07
C GLU A 96 -10.61 2.62 -9.54
N TYR A 97 -9.76 2.29 -8.58
CA TYR A 97 -8.51 1.59 -8.87
C TYR A 97 -8.84 0.11 -9.12
N ILE A 98 -9.07 -0.18 -10.42
CA ILE A 98 -9.12 -1.50 -11.11
C ILE A 98 -9.71 -2.66 -10.30
#